data_AF-A0A9E3LJ39-F1
#
_entry.id   AF-A0A9E3LJ39-F1
#
_cell.length_a   1.000
_cell.length_b   1.000
_cell.length_c   1.000
_cell.angle_alpha   90.00
_cell.angle_beta   90.00
_cell.angle_gamma   90.00
#
_symmetry.space_group_name_H-M   'P 1'
#
loop_
_entity.id
_entity.type
_entity.pdbx_description
1 polymer ?
#
loop_
_entity_poly.entity_id
_entity_poly.type
_entity_poly.pdbx_seq_one_letter_code
_entity_poly.pdbx_strand_id
1 'polypeptide(L)'
;MIDAPLALAFTGAVVAAATISLPEQIGGMRNWDYRYTWLRDASLTLNALYQLGCTAEAKLWARWMCEATTAAGLPLRVLYGVGGETDLVERDLDHLEGYRRTRPVRVGNGAERQLQLDSYGELLDCLSTCEALGDDVMRPEWPHFARLADFAADNWREPDSGIWEVRDSPRHFVNSEAMAWVALDRAGRLAQRVGLPGDTTRWAKEVAELRDEVLERGVTAGRFRRAYDDDSLHASLLMLPLVGFIAGTHPLVVATVDAVADQLRPDDGPPGLLLRYPPTSGDGLPGHEGAFTICSFWLVEALVLAGRQRNAEELFGRLVRYAGAEVYSRRGLSALLPTLGGLRDLRGLDPGERALALAAAFAGGTEPGETTNLAVVDSDGNPLGGGVEINAARTQPKPAADAWWSKLWGSVEAADKPAPKNQKVPQAPPITVDSSPSEAATPR
;
A
#
# COMPACT_ATOMS: atom_id res chain seq x y z
N MET A 1 -11.62 11.62 3.81
CA MET A 1 -10.29 11.96 3.24
C MET A 1 -10.15 11.20 1.93
N ILE A 2 -9.84 11.88 0.81
CA ILE A 2 -9.35 11.22 -0.40
C ILE A 2 -7.86 11.52 -0.41
N ASP A 3 -7.08 10.57 0.09
CA ASP A 3 -5.63 10.58 -0.01
C ASP A 3 -5.30 9.97 -1.37
N ALA A 4 -5.12 10.85 -2.36
CA ALA A 4 -4.62 10.44 -3.66
C ALA A 4 -3.08 10.52 -3.60
N PRO A 5 -2.36 9.39 -3.67
CA PRO A 5 -0.90 9.40 -3.67
C PRO A 5 -0.37 10.26 -4.81
N LEU A 6 0.58 11.14 -4.51
CA LEU A 6 1.23 12.00 -5.50
C LEU A 6 2.66 11.52 -5.74
N ALA A 7 2.96 11.10 -6.98
CA ALA A 7 4.31 10.72 -7.37
C ALA A 7 5.15 11.98 -7.67
N LEU A 8 6.30 12.10 -7.00
CA LEU A 8 7.29 13.15 -7.25
C LEU A 8 8.24 12.68 -8.33
N ALA A 9 8.02 13.17 -9.56
CA ALA A 9 8.71 12.71 -10.77
C ALA A 9 10.26 12.75 -10.68
N PHE A 10 10.84 13.63 -9.84
CA PHE A 10 12.29 13.74 -9.69
C PHE A 10 12.92 12.64 -8.82
N THR A 11 12.22 12.15 -7.79
CA THR A 11 12.76 11.13 -6.87
C THR A 11 12.11 9.76 -7.05
N GLY A 12 10.92 9.70 -7.66
CA GLY A 12 10.10 8.49 -7.71
C GLY A 12 9.29 8.24 -6.43
N ALA A 13 9.50 9.05 -5.38
CA ALA A 13 8.77 8.96 -4.13
C ALA A 13 7.27 9.21 -4.35
N VAL A 14 6.43 8.46 -3.64
CA VAL A 14 5.01 8.72 -3.56
C VAL A 14 4.71 9.31 -2.19
N VAL A 15 4.16 10.52 -2.13
CA VAL A 15 3.69 11.08 -0.85
C VAL A 15 2.25 10.66 -0.59
N ALA A 16 1.92 10.39 0.68
CA ALA A 16 0.57 10.01 1.09
C ALA A 16 -0.44 11.12 0.74
N ALA A 17 -0.09 12.38 0.98
CA ALA A 17 -0.83 13.53 0.47
C ALA A 17 0.06 14.79 0.34
N ALA A 18 -0.40 15.74 -0.48
CA ALA A 18 0.24 17.06 -0.58
C ALA A 18 -0.08 17.99 0.62
N THR A 19 -0.77 17.48 1.64
CA THR A 19 -1.35 18.27 2.73
C THR A 19 -0.46 18.31 3.96
N ILE A 20 -0.48 19.47 4.62
CA ILE A 20 0.13 19.69 5.92
C ILE A 20 -0.96 20.18 6.87
N SER A 21 -1.17 19.45 7.96
CA SER A 21 -2.07 19.83 9.06
C SER A 21 -3.48 20.20 8.62
N LEU A 22 -3.99 19.52 7.59
CA LEU A 22 -5.40 19.63 7.25
C LEU A 22 -6.20 18.78 8.25
N PRO A 23 -7.16 19.37 8.98
CA PRO A 23 -7.81 18.67 10.07
C PRO A 23 -8.79 17.60 9.57
N GLU A 24 -8.73 16.40 10.16
CA GLU A 24 -9.77 15.37 9.99
C GLU A 24 -11.13 15.87 10.52
N GLN A 25 -11.10 16.67 11.59
CA GLN A 25 -12.26 17.30 12.21
C GLN A 25 -11.94 18.78 12.49
N ILE A 26 -12.75 19.71 11.98
CA ILE A 26 -12.61 21.14 12.27
C ILE A 26 -12.72 21.37 13.79
N GLY A 27 -11.77 22.10 14.35
CA GLY A 27 -11.63 22.32 15.80
C GLY A 27 -11.08 21.12 16.58
N GLY A 28 -10.81 19.99 15.92
CA GLY A 28 -10.18 18.81 16.50
C GLY A 28 -8.64 18.86 16.42
N MET A 29 -8.00 17.90 17.08
CA MET A 29 -6.53 17.83 17.16
C MET A 29 -5.86 16.90 16.13
N ARG A 30 -6.65 16.26 15.27
CA ARG A 30 -6.20 15.25 14.31
C ARG A 30 -5.78 15.93 13.00
N ASN A 31 -4.60 16.56 13.05
CA ASN A 31 -4.04 17.40 12.00
C ASN A 31 -2.57 16.99 11.83
N TRP A 32 -2.24 16.26 10.77
CA TRP A 32 -0.90 15.68 10.55
C TRP A 32 -0.28 16.18 9.26
N ASP A 33 1.04 16.08 9.17
CA ASP A 33 1.80 16.34 7.95
C ASP A 33 1.92 15.03 7.15
N TYR A 34 1.29 15.00 5.98
CA TYR A 34 1.18 13.82 5.11
C TYR A 34 2.12 13.89 3.88
N ARG A 35 3.00 14.88 3.83
CA ARG A 35 3.95 15.09 2.72
C ARG A 35 5.12 14.10 2.71
N TYR A 36 4.99 13.00 3.44
CA TYR A 36 5.97 11.93 3.55
C TYR A 36 5.50 10.70 2.80
N THR A 37 6.41 9.74 2.70
CA THR A 37 6.20 8.50 1.99
C THR A 37 6.06 7.35 2.97
N TRP A 38 4.89 6.72 2.98
CA TRP A 38 4.59 5.55 3.81
C TRP A 38 4.84 4.26 3.06
N LEU A 39 5.51 3.31 3.72
CA LEU A 39 5.70 1.97 3.14
C LEU A 39 4.39 1.18 3.08
N ARG A 40 3.46 1.45 3.99
CA ARG A 40 2.11 0.89 3.98
C ARG A 40 1.37 1.09 2.65
N ASP A 41 1.62 2.22 1.98
CA ASP A 41 0.88 2.58 0.76
C ASP A 41 1.51 1.92 -0.48
N ALA A 42 2.61 1.18 -0.30
CA ALA A 42 3.51 0.74 -1.36
C ALA A 42 2.86 -0.24 -2.33
N SER A 43 2.38 -1.39 -1.86
CA SER A 43 1.93 -2.47 -2.75
C SER A 43 0.69 -2.06 -3.53
N LEU A 44 -0.26 -1.42 -2.85
CA LEU A 44 -1.49 -0.90 -3.46
C LEU A 44 -1.18 0.13 -4.54
N THR A 45 -0.31 1.09 -4.25
CA THR A 45 0.06 2.14 -5.22
C THR A 45 0.83 1.55 -6.40
N LEU A 46 1.82 0.69 -6.15
CA LEU A 46 2.62 0.07 -7.18
C LEU A 46 1.74 -0.76 -8.13
N ASN A 47 0.86 -1.60 -7.57
CA ASN A 47 -0.09 -2.38 -8.34
C ASN A 47 -0.99 -1.47 -9.17
N ALA A 48 -1.60 -0.44 -8.57
CA ALA A 48 -2.45 0.52 -9.30
C ALA A 48 -1.70 1.21 -10.46
N LEU A 49 -0.44 1.59 -10.29
CA LEU A 49 0.36 2.19 -11.36
C LEU A 49 0.59 1.21 -12.51
N TYR A 50 0.99 -0.04 -12.22
CA TYR A 50 1.13 -1.06 -13.26
C TYR A 50 -0.19 -1.32 -14.01
N GLN A 51 -1.29 -1.37 -13.28
CA GLN A 51 -2.64 -1.63 -13.81
C GLN A 51 -3.13 -0.55 -14.76
N LEU A 52 -2.80 0.70 -14.45
CA LEU A 52 -3.13 1.86 -15.26
C LEU A 52 -2.17 2.05 -16.45
N GLY A 53 -1.13 1.21 -16.56
CA GLY A 53 -0.09 1.31 -17.59
C GLY A 53 0.99 2.36 -17.28
N CYS A 54 0.97 2.96 -16.08
CA CYS A 54 1.96 3.89 -15.55
C CYS A 54 3.23 3.14 -15.09
N THR A 55 3.81 2.34 -15.99
CA THR A 55 4.93 1.44 -15.68
C THR A 55 6.22 2.19 -15.39
N ALA A 56 6.44 3.37 -15.99
CA ALA A 56 7.61 4.19 -15.73
C ALA A 56 7.58 4.73 -14.28
N GLU A 57 6.43 5.23 -13.85
CA GLU A 57 6.18 5.70 -12.50
C GLU A 57 6.26 4.56 -11.47
N ALA A 58 5.68 3.40 -11.79
CA ALA A 58 5.80 2.21 -10.94
C ALA A 58 7.26 1.81 -10.72
N LYS A 59 8.09 1.83 -11.77
CA LYS A 59 9.52 1.54 -11.68
C LYS A 59 10.31 2.58 -10.89
N LEU A 60 9.93 3.86 -11.00
CA LEU A 60 10.54 4.92 -10.20
C LEU A 60 10.19 4.75 -8.72
N TRP A 61 8.93 4.43 -8.42
CA TRP A 61 8.47 4.11 -7.08
C TRP A 61 9.20 2.89 -6.49
N ALA A 62 9.31 1.82 -7.28
CA ALA A 62 10.04 0.61 -6.91
C ALA A 62 11.52 0.88 -6.57
N ARG A 63 12.21 1.65 -7.43
CA ARG A 63 13.62 2.05 -7.18
C ARG A 63 13.75 2.91 -5.93
N TRP A 64 12.87 3.90 -5.76
CA TRP A 64 12.88 4.75 -4.58
C TRP A 64 12.74 3.93 -3.30
N MET A 65 11.79 2.97 -3.27
CA MET A 65 11.60 2.10 -2.10
C MET A 65 12.87 1.32 -1.78
N CYS A 66 13.46 0.68 -2.79
CA CYS A 66 14.72 -0.04 -2.65
C CYS A 66 15.85 0.83 -2.08
N GLU A 67 16.05 2.02 -2.65
CA GLU A 67 17.12 2.93 -2.26
C GLU A 67 16.91 3.45 -0.83
N ALA A 68 15.71 3.94 -0.51
CA ALA A 68 15.39 4.52 0.79
C ALA A 68 15.50 3.47 1.92
N THR A 69 14.94 2.27 1.71
CA THR A 69 14.92 1.23 2.76
C THR A 69 16.28 0.56 2.92
N THR A 70 17.05 0.41 1.84
CA THR A 70 18.42 -0.11 1.93
C THR A 70 19.34 0.86 2.65
N ALA A 71 19.22 2.16 2.37
CA ALA A 71 20.01 3.19 3.04
C ALA A 71 19.67 3.32 4.53
N ALA A 72 18.39 3.25 4.91
CA ALA A 72 17.95 3.35 6.29
C ALA A 72 18.24 2.07 7.11
N GLY A 73 18.24 0.90 6.46
CA GLY A 73 18.51 -0.38 7.09
C GLY A 73 17.33 -0.92 7.91
N LEU A 74 17.67 -1.68 8.96
CA LEU A 74 16.72 -2.35 9.84
C LEU A 74 16.81 -1.80 11.28
N PRO A 75 15.69 -1.71 12.02
CA PRO A 75 14.31 -1.94 11.56
C PRO A 75 13.87 -0.88 10.53
N LEU A 76 12.92 -1.24 9.66
CA LEU A 76 12.29 -0.29 8.74
C LEU A 76 11.62 0.86 9.51
N ARG A 77 11.66 2.06 8.92
CA ARG A 77 10.81 3.18 9.34
C ARG A 77 9.42 3.04 8.73
N VAL A 78 8.41 3.53 9.45
CA VAL A 78 7.02 3.61 8.97
C VAL A 78 6.90 4.54 7.76
N LEU A 79 7.56 5.70 7.86
CA LEU A 79 7.56 6.72 6.83
C LEU A 79 8.95 7.33 6.63
N TYR A 80 9.16 7.90 5.45
CA TYR A 80 10.39 8.54 5.01
C TYR A 80 10.10 9.89 4.37
N GLY A 81 11.07 10.80 4.43
CA GLY A 81 11.10 11.98 3.58
C GLY A 81 11.22 11.59 2.11
N VAL A 82 10.88 12.53 1.22
CA VAL A 82 10.85 12.28 -0.23
C VAL A 82 12.21 11.94 -0.83
N GLY A 83 13.30 12.31 -0.15
CA GLY A 83 14.68 11.94 -0.46
C GLY A 83 15.19 10.72 0.33
N GLY A 84 14.33 10.04 1.07
CA GLY A 84 14.69 8.92 1.95
C GLY A 84 15.09 9.34 3.37
N GLU A 85 14.87 10.59 3.76
CA GLU A 85 15.22 11.09 5.09
C GLU A 85 14.42 10.37 6.20
N THR A 86 15.07 10.12 7.35
CA THR A 86 14.45 9.42 8.48
C THR A 86 14.25 10.28 9.73
N ASP A 87 14.71 11.52 9.72
CA ASP A 87 14.51 12.49 10.82
C ASP A 87 13.30 13.37 10.49
N LEU A 88 12.12 12.95 10.95
CA LEU A 88 10.82 13.50 10.64
C LEU A 88 10.09 13.91 11.93
N VAL A 89 10.86 14.40 12.91
CA VAL A 89 10.39 14.69 14.26
C VAL A 89 9.16 15.61 14.22
N GLU A 90 8.08 15.11 14.81
CA GLU A 90 6.83 15.84 14.93
C GLU A 90 7.00 17.05 15.85
N ARG A 91 6.57 18.23 15.38
CA ARG A 91 6.58 19.47 16.15
C ARG A 91 5.38 20.34 15.81
N ASP A 92 4.87 21.01 16.83
CA ASP A 92 3.80 21.99 16.70
C ASP A 92 4.37 23.36 16.28
N LEU A 93 3.64 24.05 15.42
CA LEU A 93 3.95 25.38 14.89
C LEU A 93 2.96 26.41 15.49
N ASP A 94 3.19 26.80 16.75
CA ASP A 94 2.27 27.66 17.53
C ASP A 94 2.03 29.04 16.92
N HIS A 95 2.94 29.51 16.05
CA HIS A 95 2.84 30.79 15.36
C HIS A 95 1.82 30.79 14.21
N LEU A 96 1.29 29.63 13.82
CA LEU A 96 0.27 29.51 12.78
C LEU A 96 -1.13 29.38 13.40
N GLU A 97 -2.14 29.97 12.75
CA GLU A 97 -3.53 29.87 13.19
C GLU A 97 -4.17 28.51 12.85
N GLY A 98 -3.67 27.86 11.79
CA GLY A 98 -4.18 26.60 11.27
C GLY A 98 -5.44 26.73 10.41
N TYR A 99 -5.73 25.70 9.62
CA TYR A 99 -6.85 25.73 8.68
C TYR A 99 -8.19 25.91 9.40
N ARG A 100 -8.96 26.95 9.03
CA ARG A 100 -10.20 27.36 9.74
C ARG A 100 -9.99 27.50 11.25
N ARG A 101 -8.82 28.01 11.67
CA ARG A 101 -8.42 28.16 13.08
C ARG A 101 -8.36 26.84 13.86
N THR A 102 -8.19 25.72 13.16
CA THR A 102 -8.06 24.40 13.78
C THR A 102 -6.60 24.16 14.14
N ARG A 103 -6.36 23.76 15.39
CA ARG A 103 -5.03 23.56 15.98
C ARG A 103 -4.89 22.16 16.56
N PRO A 104 -3.66 21.66 16.70
CA PRO A 104 -2.40 22.32 16.35
C PRO A 104 -2.08 22.24 14.85
N VAL A 105 -1.13 23.06 14.41
CA VAL A 105 -0.46 22.91 13.11
C VAL A 105 0.84 22.18 13.37
N ARG A 106 1.03 21.02 12.74
CA ARG A 106 2.20 20.16 12.87
C ARG A 106 2.99 20.04 11.59
N VAL A 107 4.29 19.86 11.76
CA VAL A 107 5.21 19.32 10.74
C VAL A 107 5.91 18.11 11.33
N GLY A 108 6.39 17.23 10.47
CA GLY A 108 6.87 15.91 10.89
C GLY A 108 5.70 14.98 11.23
N ASN A 109 6.01 13.76 11.63
CA ASN A 109 5.00 12.78 12.00
C ASN A 109 5.52 11.82 13.08
N GLY A 110 4.79 11.73 14.19
CA GLY A 110 5.20 10.94 15.34
C GLY A 110 5.16 9.43 15.10
N ALA A 111 4.58 8.97 13.98
CA ALA A 111 4.70 7.59 13.54
C ALA A 111 6.15 7.21 13.15
N GLU A 112 7.09 8.17 12.98
CA GLU A 112 8.50 7.88 12.64
C GLU A 112 9.18 6.88 13.60
N ARG A 113 8.71 6.85 14.86
CA ARG A 113 9.29 6.04 15.95
C ARG A 113 8.55 4.75 16.21
N GLN A 114 7.44 4.52 15.51
CA GLN A 114 6.63 3.34 15.69
C GLN A 114 7.25 2.15 14.98
N LEU A 115 6.96 0.96 15.50
CA LEU A 115 7.14 -0.29 14.78
C LEU A 115 5.84 -0.61 14.05
N GLN A 116 5.95 -1.00 12.79
CA GLN A 116 4.83 -1.43 11.97
C GLN A 116 5.28 -2.62 11.11
N LEU A 117 4.82 -3.81 11.48
CA LEU A 117 5.27 -5.08 10.88
C LEU A 117 4.68 -5.29 9.49
N ASP A 118 3.58 -4.62 9.17
CA ASP A 118 2.96 -4.67 7.85
C ASP A 118 3.86 -4.15 6.73
N SER A 119 4.70 -3.15 7.01
CA SER A 119 5.64 -2.55 6.05
C SER A 119 6.60 -3.56 5.42
N TYR A 120 6.94 -4.64 6.14
CA TYR A 120 7.78 -5.72 5.60
C TYR A 120 7.01 -6.53 4.56
N GLY A 121 5.74 -6.81 4.82
CA GLY A 121 4.84 -7.49 3.88
C GLY A 121 4.63 -6.67 2.62
N GLU A 122 4.40 -5.37 2.77
CA GLU A 122 4.19 -4.42 1.66
C GLU A 122 5.36 -4.43 0.67
N LEU A 123 6.60 -4.33 1.17
CA LEU A 123 7.79 -4.33 0.32
C LEU A 123 8.03 -5.65 -0.40
N LEU A 124 7.80 -6.78 0.29
CA LEU A 124 7.96 -8.11 -0.30
C LEU A 124 6.84 -8.42 -1.30
N ASP A 125 5.64 -7.89 -1.09
CA ASP A 125 4.53 -7.99 -2.04
C ASP A 125 4.74 -7.11 -3.28
N CYS A 126 5.34 -5.91 -3.13
CA CYS A 126 5.83 -5.10 -4.24
C CYS A 126 6.81 -5.87 -5.13
N LEU A 127 7.86 -6.46 -4.54
CA LEU A 127 8.83 -7.28 -5.27
C LEU A 127 8.14 -8.46 -5.95
N SER A 128 7.25 -9.18 -5.25
CA SER A 128 6.49 -10.28 -5.83
C SER A 128 5.60 -9.84 -6.99
N THR A 129 5.01 -8.65 -6.92
CA THR A 129 4.18 -8.05 -7.98
C THR A 129 5.03 -7.71 -9.21
N CYS A 130 6.16 -7.03 -9.03
CA CYS A 130 7.11 -6.75 -10.13
C CYS A 130 7.51 -8.06 -10.85
N GLU A 131 7.91 -9.08 -10.10
CA GLU A 131 8.31 -10.38 -10.64
C GLU A 131 7.17 -11.08 -11.40
N ALA A 132 5.94 -11.06 -10.87
CA ALA A 132 4.76 -11.62 -11.53
C ALA A 132 4.42 -10.91 -12.84
N LEU A 133 4.77 -9.63 -12.96
CA LEU A 133 4.61 -8.81 -14.17
C LEU A 133 5.80 -8.91 -15.14
N GLY A 134 6.82 -9.70 -14.81
CA GLY A 134 8.02 -9.85 -15.62
C GLY A 134 8.98 -8.66 -15.53
N ASP A 135 8.90 -7.88 -14.46
CA ASP A 135 9.73 -6.72 -14.19
C ASP A 135 10.69 -7.04 -13.04
N ASP A 136 11.99 -6.98 -13.30
CA ASP A 136 13.02 -7.33 -12.33
C ASP A 136 13.58 -6.10 -11.59
N VAL A 137 12.93 -4.94 -11.68
CA VAL A 137 13.42 -3.66 -11.13
C VAL A 137 13.82 -3.71 -9.65
N MET A 138 13.17 -4.53 -8.82
CA MET A 138 13.51 -4.70 -7.40
C MET A 138 14.43 -5.91 -7.12
N ARG A 139 14.60 -6.83 -8.08
CA ARG A 139 15.37 -8.07 -7.91
C ARG A 139 16.85 -7.86 -7.56
N PRO A 140 17.58 -6.89 -8.14
CA PRO A 140 18.99 -6.66 -7.78
C PRO A 140 19.21 -6.45 -6.28
N GLU A 141 18.22 -5.89 -5.59
CA GLU A 141 18.26 -5.61 -4.15
C GLU A 141 17.78 -6.79 -3.29
N TRP A 142 17.66 -7.99 -3.87
CA TRP A 142 17.26 -9.19 -3.15
C TRP A 142 17.98 -9.43 -1.82
N PRO A 143 19.31 -9.20 -1.66
CA PRO A 143 19.95 -9.33 -0.36
C PRO A 143 19.34 -8.46 0.74
N HIS A 144 18.77 -7.30 0.41
CA HIS A 144 18.01 -6.47 1.35
C HIS A 144 16.66 -7.12 1.69
N PHE A 145 15.88 -7.54 0.68
CA PHE A 145 14.59 -8.21 0.88
C PHE A 145 14.68 -9.51 1.68
N ALA A 146 15.73 -10.30 1.48
CA ALA A 146 15.99 -11.48 2.30
C ALA A 146 16.19 -11.12 3.78
N ARG A 147 16.91 -10.02 4.08
CA ARG A 147 17.05 -9.51 5.45
C ARG A 147 15.72 -8.98 6.02
N LEU A 148 14.86 -8.38 5.19
CA LEU A 148 13.53 -7.97 5.62
C LEU A 148 12.69 -9.20 6.02
N ALA A 149 12.75 -10.29 5.25
CA ALA A 149 12.08 -11.55 5.57
C ALA A 149 12.65 -12.19 6.85
N ASP A 150 13.97 -12.18 7.03
CA ASP A 150 14.59 -12.65 8.28
C ASP A 150 14.16 -11.81 9.48
N PHE A 151 14.10 -10.48 9.33
CA PHE A 151 13.60 -9.60 10.38
C PHE A 151 12.13 -9.91 10.72
N ALA A 152 11.27 -10.09 9.73
CA ALA A 152 9.87 -10.49 9.97
C ALA A 152 9.78 -11.84 10.70
N ALA A 153 10.62 -12.82 10.32
CA ALA A 153 10.70 -14.12 11.00
C ALA A 153 11.12 -13.99 12.47
N ASP A 154 12.06 -13.09 12.78
CA ASP A 154 12.55 -12.84 14.14
C ASP A 154 11.54 -12.07 15.00
N ASN A 155 10.71 -11.21 14.41
CA ASN A 155 9.98 -10.17 15.16
C ASN A 155 8.46 -10.21 15.02
N TRP A 156 7.86 -11.13 14.25
CA TRP A 156 6.40 -11.16 14.11
C TRP A 156 5.66 -11.33 15.45
N ARG A 157 6.31 -11.94 16.45
CA ARG A 157 5.78 -12.10 17.81
C ARG A 157 5.83 -10.84 18.67
N GLU A 158 6.30 -9.72 18.14
CA GLU A 158 6.29 -8.44 18.84
C GLU A 158 5.00 -7.65 18.53
N PRO A 159 4.38 -6.99 19.52
CA PRO A 159 3.25 -6.11 19.27
C PRO A 159 3.69 -4.85 18.51
N ASP A 160 2.81 -4.29 17.68
CA ASP A 160 3.12 -3.13 16.83
C ASP A 160 2.03 -2.05 16.89
N SER A 161 2.21 -0.96 16.14
CA SER A 161 1.26 0.18 16.12
C SER A 161 0.11 0.03 15.11
N GLY A 162 0.04 -1.10 14.40
CA GLY A 162 -0.99 -1.39 13.41
C GLY A 162 -0.96 -0.48 12.17
N ILE A 163 -1.77 -0.85 11.17
CA ILE A 163 -1.93 -0.13 9.89
C ILE A 163 -2.39 1.33 10.02
N TRP A 164 -2.95 1.72 11.17
CA TRP A 164 -3.47 3.07 11.41
C TRP A 164 -2.67 3.87 12.41
N GLU A 165 -1.49 3.40 12.81
CA GLU A 165 -0.55 4.17 13.64
C GLU A 165 -1.20 4.66 14.93
N VAL A 166 -1.92 3.76 15.61
CA VAL A 166 -2.66 4.14 16.80
C VAL A 166 -1.70 4.77 17.82
N ARG A 167 -2.17 5.80 18.53
CA ARG A 167 -1.39 6.48 19.58
C ARG A 167 -1.66 5.86 20.96
N ASP A 168 -2.19 4.63 20.97
CA ASP A 168 -2.32 3.76 22.15
C ASP A 168 -1.11 2.80 22.22
N SER A 169 -1.10 1.94 23.24
CA SER A 169 -0.09 0.89 23.40
C SER A 169 -0.08 -0.06 22.19
N PRO A 170 1.11 -0.54 21.76
CA PRO A 170 1.23 -1.55 20.72
C PRO A 170 0.43 -2.83 21.03
N ARG A 171 -0.07 -3.51 19.99
CA ARG A 171 -0.87 -4.74 20.10
C ARG A 171 -0.54 -5.73 18.99
N HIS A 172 -1.00 -6.96 19.14
CA HIS A 172 -1.02 -7.95 18.07
C HIS A 172 -2.24 -7.73 17.16
N PHE A 173 -2.12 -6.79 16.22
CA PHE A 173 -3.17 -6.54 15.24
C PHE A 173 -3.20 -7.67 14.21
N VAL A 174 -4.38 -8.24 13.95
CA VAL A 174 -4.54 -9.38 13.02
C VAL A 174 -4.05 -9.04 11.61
N ASN A 175 -4.24 -7.79 11.18
CA ASN A 175 -3.73 -7.32 9.89
C ASN A 175 -2.19 -7.24 9.86
N SER A 176 -1.53 -6.76 10.93
CA SER A 176 -0.07 -6.71 11.01
C SER A 176 0.53 -8.12 10.93
N GLU A 177 -0.04 -9.06 11.68
CA GLU A 177 0.39 -10.47 11.68
C GLU A 177 0.21 -11.13 10.31
N ALA A 178 -0.92 -10.86 9.64
CA ALA A 178 -1.14 -11.35 8.28
C ALA A 178 -0.16 -10.73 7.28
N MET A 179 0.28 -9.48 7.47
CA MET A 179 1.26 -8.85 6.60
C MET A 179 2.70 -9.32 6.89
N ALA A 180 3.02 -9.65 8.14
CA ALA A 180 4.25 -10.38 8.46
C ALA A 180 4.27 -11.77 7.78
N TRP A 181 3.11 -12.45 7.74
CA TRP A 181 2.94 -13.69 6.97
C TRP A 181 3.17 -13.47 5.48
N VAL A 182 2.66 -12.38 4.90
CA VAL A 182 2.91 -12.01 3.49
C VAL A 182 4.40 -11.87 3.24
N ALA A 183 5.15 -11.18 4.10
CA ALA A 183 6.59 -10.99 3.93
C ALA A 183 7.32 -12.33 3.75
N LEU A 184 7.03 -13.28 4.65
CA LEU A 184 7.66 -14.60 4.67
C LEU A 184 7.20 -15.49 3.51
N ASP A 185 5.91 -15.50 3.20
CA ASP A 185 5.34 -16.27 2.09
C ASP A 185 5.91 -15.80 0.74
N ARG A 186 5.95 -14.48 0.51
CA ARG A 186 6.52 -13.91 -0.73
C ARG A 186 8.01 -14.21 -0.84
N ALA A 187 8.79 -14.01 0.22
CA ALA A 187 10.22 -14.32 0.22
C ALA A 187 10.49 -15.80 -0.12
N GLY A 188 9.78 -16.73 0.52
CA GLY A 188 9.89 -18.16 0.24
C GLY A 188 9.53 -18.51 -1.20
N ARG A 189 8.43 -17.98 -1.72
CA ARG A 189 8.00 -18.22 -3.11
C ARG A 189 8.95 -17.61 -4.13
N LEU A 190 9.50 -16.44 -3.86
CA LEU A 190 10.47 -15.78 -4.74
C LEU A 190 11.78 -16.57 -4.81
N ALA A 191 12.32 -16.97 -3.65
CA ALA A 191 13.50 -17.82 -3.57
C ALA A 191 13.34 -19.13 -4.35
N GLN A 192 12.18 -19.79 -4.22
CA GLN A 192 11.92 -21.05 -4.92
C GLN A 192 11.66 -20.88 -6.43
N ARG A 193 10.83 -19.91 -6.84
CA ARG A 193 10.41 -19.75 -8.24
C ARG A 193 11.48 -19.12 -9.11
N VAL A 194 12.24 -18.16 -8.56
CA VAL A 194 13.23 -17.36 -9.29
C VAL A 194 14.66 -17.87 -9.03
N GLY A 195 14.85 -18.75 -8.04
CA GLY A 195 16.16 -19.29 -7.67
C GLY A 195 17.01 -18.30 -6.86
N LEU A 196 16.37 -17.41 -6.10
CA LEU A 196 17.06 -16.42 -5.27
C LEU A 196 17.54 -17.07 -3.94
N PRO A 197 18.72 -16.70 -3.42
CA PRO A 197 19.28 -17.33 -2.22
C PRO A 197 18.53 -16.90 -0.95
N GLY A 198 18.26 -17.82 -0.02
CA GLY A 198 17.63 -17.49 1.26
C GLY A 198 17.30 -18.71 2.10
N ASP A 199 16.97 -18.51 3.37
CA ASP A 199 16.59 -19.59 4.28
C ASP A 199 15.12 -19.99 4.08
N THR A 200 14.86 -20.61 2.92
CA THR A 200 13.50 -21.03 2.54
C THR A 200 12.90 -22.05 3.51
N THR A 201 13.72 -22.83 4.22
CA THR A 201 13.26 -23.77 5.25
C THR A 201 12.73 -23.02 6.46
N ARG A 202 13.48 -22.03 6.96
CA ARG A 202 13.04 -21.18 8.06
C ARG A 202 11.79 -20.40 7.72
N TRP A 203 11.76 -19.70 6.58
CA TRP A 203 10.60 -18.89 6.22
C TRP A 203 9.34 -19.75 6.05
N ALA A 204 9.44 -20.94 5.45
CA ALA A 204 8.29 -21.85 5.33
C ALA A 204 7.77 -22.33 6.69
N LYS A 205 8.66 -22.54 7.67
CA LYS A 205 8.28 -22.90 9.04
C LYS A 205 7.52 -21.74 9.71
N GLU A 206 8.06 -20.53 9.68
CA GLU A 206 7.40 -19.36 10.29
C GLU A 206 6.07 -19.01 9.60
N VAL A 207 5.96 -19.18 8.27
CA VAL A 207 4.69 -19.04 7.52
C VAL A 207 3.61 -19.96 8.08
N ALA A 208 3.95 -21.22 8.39
CA ALA A 208 3.00 -22.18 8.94
C ALA A 208 2.61 -21.79 10.38
N GLU A 209 3.59 -21.51 11.23
CA GLU A 209 3.35 -21.12 12.63
C GLU A 209 2.51 -19.85 12.74
N LEU A 210 2.83 -18.81 11.96
CA LEU A 210 2.12 -17.54 11.98
C LEU A 210 0.69 -17.67 11.43
N ARG A 211 0.49 -18.52 10.42
CA ARG A 211 -0.87 -18.80 9.92
C ARG A 211 -1.73 -19.47 10.99
N ASP A 212 -1.19 -20.48 11.66
CA ASP A 212 -1.90 -21.19 12.74
C ASP A 212 -2.20 -20.24 13.90
N GLU A 213 -1.23 -19.42 14.31
CA GLU A 213 -1.39 -18.40 15.36
C GLU A 213 -2.52 -17.41 15.04
N VAL A 214 -2.55 -16.84 13.83
CA VAL A 214 -3.59 -15.89 13.41
C VAL A 214 -4.96 -16.56 13.32
N LEU A 215 -5.04 -17.82 12.89
CA LEU A 215 -6.33 -18.53 12.83
C LEU A 215 -6.83 -18.94 14.22
N GLU A 216 -5.94 -19.25 15.15
CA GLU A 216 -6.29 -19.60 16.53
C GLU A 216 -6.65 -18.36 17.36
N ARG A 217 -5.78 -17.33 17.31
CA ARG A 217 -5.89 -16.14 18.17
C ARG A 217 -6.52 -14.95 17.46
N GLY A 218 -6.53 -14.88 16.14
CA GLY A 218 -7.11 -13.76 15.38
C GLY A 218 -8.61 -13.89 15.09
N VAL A 219 -9.24 -14.99 15.52
CA VAL A 219 -10.65 -15.29 15.27
C VAL A 219 -11.45 -15.32 16.56
N THR A 220 -12.62 -14.68 16.54
CA THR A 220 -13.61 -14.73 17.63
C THR A 220 -15.02 -14.78 17.03
N ALA A 221 -15.91 -15.56 17.65
CA ALA A 221 -17.31 -15.69 17.21
C ALA A 221 -17.47 -16.00 15.70
N GLY A 222 -16.58 -16.80 15.12
CA GLY A 222 -16.64 -17.21 13.70
C GLY A 222 -16.26 -16.12 12.68
N ARG A 223 -15.57 -15.05 13.11
CA ARG A 223 -15.03 -13.99 12.25
C ARG A 223 -13.68 -13.50 12.77
N PHE A 224 -12.93 -12.78 11.94
CA PHE A 224 -11.71 -12.12 12.41
C PHE A 224 -12.04 -10.95 13.36
N ARG A 225 -11.11 -10.70 14.28
CA ARG A 225 -11.12 -9.56 15.21
C ARG A 225 -9.97 -8.61 14.94
N ARG A 226 -10.05 -7.38 15.46
CA ARG A 226 -9.04 -6.33 15.24
C ARG A 226 -7.65 -6.74 15.76
N ALA A 227 -7.58 -7.21 16.99
CA ALA A 227 -6.34 -7.63 17.65
C ALA A 227 -6.57 -8.85 18.56
N TYR A 228 -5.51 -9.52 18.99
CA TYR A 228 -5.62 -10.71 19.87
C TYR A 228 -6.25 -10.42 21.25
N ASP A 229 -6.31 -9.16 21.66
CA ASP A 229 -6.94 -8.71 22.89
C ASP A 229 -8.13 -7.75 22.66
N ASP A 230 -8.55 -7.58 21.40
CA ASP A 230 -9.61 -6.66 20.99
C ASP A 230 -10.54 -7.31 19.95
N ASP A 231 -11.74 -7.70 20.40
CA ASP A 231 -12.78 -8.36 19.61
C ASP A 231 -13.55 -7.41 18.66
N SER A 232 -13.22 -6.11 18.68
CA SER A 232 -13.82 -5.12 17.78
C SER A 232 -13.56 -5.44 16.31
N LEU A 233 -14.42 -4.89 15.44
CA LEU A 233 -14.26 -4.96 14.00
C LEU A 233 -13.25 -3.92 13.53
N HIS A 234 -12.65 -4.22 12.37
CA HIS A 234 -11.68 -3.32 11.77
C HIS A 234 -11.68 -3.49 10.26
N ALA A 235 -11.64 -2.38 9.52
CA ALA A 235 -11.74 -2.42 8.06
C ALA A 235 -10.52 -3.07 7.41
N SER A 236 -9.34 -3.03 8.04
CA SER A 236 -8.14 -3.71 7.49
C SER A 236 -8.24 -5.24 7.48
N LEU A 237 -9.22 -5.82 8.18
CA LEU A 237 -9.51 -7.26 8.07
C LEU A 237 -10.00 -7.65 6.66
N LEU A 238 -10.54 -6.69 5.90
CA LEU A 238 -10.87 -6.88 4.49
C LEU A 238 -9.64 -7.16 3.65
N MET A 239 -8.44 -6.76 4.08
CA MET A 239 -7.21 -7.01 3.32
C MET A 239 -6.74 -8.47 3.38
N LEU A 240 -7.18 -9.26 4.38
CA LEU A 240 -6.76 -10.67 4.54
C LEU A 240 -6.96 -11.50 3.26
N PRO A 241 -8.14 -11.49 2.61
CA PRO A 241 -8.29 -12.16 1.31
C PRO A 241 -7.55 -11.46 0.16
N LEU A 242 -7.37 -10.14 0.22
CA LEU A 242 -6.71 -9.37 -0.84
C LEU A 242 -5.22 -9.70 -0.93
N VAL A 243 -4.56 -9.93 0.20
CA VAL A 243 -3.14 -10.32 0.23
C VAL A 243 -2.94 -11.83 0.17
N GLY A 244 -4.04 -12.58 0.02
CA GLY A 244 -4.02 -14.03 -0.10
C GLY A 244 -3.69 -14.79 1.17
N PHE A 245 -3.89 -14.17 2.33
CA PHE A 245 -3.77 -14.87 3.61
C PHE A 245 -4.80 -16.00 3.72
N ILE A 246 -6.02 -15.79 3.22
CA ILE A 246 -7.11 -16.77 3.26
C ILE A 246 -8.08 -16.55 2.09
N ALA A 247 -8.60 -17.62 1.46
CA ALA A 247 -9.54 -17.48 0.36
C ALA A 247 -10.75 -16.57 0.70
N GLY A 248 -11.11 -15.69 -0.25
CA GLY A 248 -12.27 -14.79 -0.11
C GLY A 248 -13.61 -15.49 0.11
N THR A 249 -13.74 -16.73 -0.36
CA THR A 249 -14.94 -17.57 -0.19
C THR A 249 -14.95 -18.37 1.12
N HIS A 250 -13.87 -18.31 1.92
CA HIS A 250 -13.82 -19.02 3.19
C HIS A 250 -14.89 -18.49 4.16
N PRO A 251 -15.59 -19.34 4.93
CA PRO A 251 -16.68 -18.91 5.82
C PRO A 251 -16.28 -17.79 6.80
N LEU A 252 -15.06 -17.85 7.37
CA LEU A 252 -14.54 -16.79 8.24
C LEU A 252 -14.42 -15.44 7.53
N VAL A 253 -13.97 -15.44 6.27
CA VAL A 253 -13.85 -14.21 5.48
C VAL A 253 -15.22 -13.66 5.15
N VAL A 254 -16.13 -14.51 4.68
CA VAL A 254 -17.51 -14.10 4.36
C VAL A 254 -18.19 -13.49 5.58
N ALA A 255 -18.07 -14.13 6.75
CA ALA A 255 -18.62 -13.61 8.00
C ALA A 255 -17.98 -12.27 8.41
N THR A 256 -16.67 -12.11 8.20
CA THR A 256 -15.95 -10.86 8.48
C THR A 256 -16.37 -9.74 7.53
N VAL A 257 -16.49 -10.03 6.23
CA VAL A 257 -16.96 -9.08 5.20
C VAL A 257 -18.38 -8.63 5.50
N ASP A 258 -19.29 -9.56 5.79
CA ASP A 258 -20.68 -9.23 6.13
C ASP A 258 -20.75 -8.37 7.41
N ALA A 259 -19.96 -8.70 8.45
CA ALA A 259 -19.91 -7.93 9.69
C ALA A 259 -19.33 -6.51 9.49
N VAL A 260 -18.22 -6.37 8.76
CA VAL A 260 -17.63 -5.06 8.44
C VAL A 260 -18.59 -4.22 7.60
N ALA A 261 -19.18 -4.81 6.57
CA ALA A 261 -20.11 -4.12 5.68
C ALA A 261 -21.36 -3.62 6.38
N ASP A 262 -21.80 -4.28 7.45
CA ASP A 262 -22.97 -3.90 8.23
C ASP A 262 -22.64 -2.90 9.35
N GLN A 263 -21.59 -3.18 10.13
CA GLN A 263 -21.34 -2.51 11.41
C GLN A 263 -20.34 -1.35 11.34
N LEU A 264 -19.50 -1.27 10.31
CA LEU A 264 -18.55 -0.14 10.16
C LEU A 264 -19.12 0.99 9.28
N ARG A 265 -20.44 1.15 9.25
CA ARG A 265 -21.08 2.25 8.54
C ARG A 265 -21.11 3.51 9.41
N PRO A 266 -20.85 4.70 8.84
CA PRO A 266 -21.09 5.95 9.56
C PRO A 266 -22.60 6.16 9.78
N ASP A 267 -23.00 6.52 11.00
CA ASP A 267 -24.42 6.74 11.36
C ASP A 267 -25.11 7.80 10.47
N ASP A 268 -24.38 8.87 10.15
CA ASP A 268 -24.87 10.03 9.39
C ASP A 268 -24.13 10.21 8.05
N GLY A 269 -23.48 9.16 7.53
CA GLY A 269 -22.63 9.24 6.33
C GLY A 269 -23.29 8.78 5.03
N PRO A 270 -22.71 9.15 3.88
CA PRO A 270 -23.17 8.67 2.58
C PRO A 270 -23.20 7.13 2.50
N PRO A 271 -24.20 6.53 1.84
CA PRO A 271 -24.35 5.08 1.79
C PRO A 271 -23.17 4.40 1.10
N GLY A 272 -22.71 3.30 1.68
CA GLY A 272 -21.61 2.49 1.14
C GLY A 272 -20.22 2.91 1.62
N LEU A 273 -20.09 4.04 2.33
CA LEU A 273 -18.83 4.41 2.98
C LEU A 273 -18.61 3.63 4.29
N LEU A 274 -17.34 3.39 4.62
CA LEU A 274 -16.94 2.66 5.83
C LEU A 274 -16.04 3.50 6.72
N LEU A 275 -16.18 3.32 8.03
CA LEU A 275 -15.23 3.74 9.06
C LEU A 275 -14.05 2.76 9.11
N ARG A 276 -12.92 3.17 9.71
CA ARG A 276 -11.78 2.28 9.91
C ARG A 276 -12.06 1.24 11.00
N TYR A 277 -12.72 1.69 12.06
CA TYR A 277 -13.12 0.91 13.23
C TYR A 277 -14.36 1.55 13.89
N PRO A 278 -15.06 0.86 14.80
CA PRO A 278 -16.19 1.43 15.50
C PRO A 278 -15.77 2.70 16.27
N PRO A 279 -16.59 3.76 16.33
CA PRO A 279 -16.26 4.99 17.05
C PRO A 279 -15.99 4.81 18.55
N THR A 280 -16.46 3.70 19.12
CA THR A 280 -16.23 3.30 20.51
C THR A 280 -14.88 2.62 20.73
N SER A 281 -14.15 2.28 19.67
CA SER A 281 -12.83 1.65 19.74
C SER A 281 -11.78 2.74 19.91
N GLY A 282 -10.97 2.63 20.97
CA GLY A 282 -9.90 3.58 21.23
C GLY A 282 -8.75 3.45 20.22
N ASP A 283 -8.21 4.59 19.80
CA ASP A 283 -6.95 4.74 19.06
C ASP A 283 -5.93 5.64 19.80
N GLY A 284 -6.22 5.96 21.07
CA GLY A 284 -5.42 6.85 21.91
C GLY A 284 -5.68 8.34 21.68
N LEU A 285 -6.62 8.73 20.80
CA LEU A 285 -6.89 10.11 20.45
C LEU A 285 -8.37 10.50 20.70
N PRO A 286 -8.64 11.75 21.11
CA PRO A 286 -10.00 12.23 21.26
C PRO A 286 -10.63 12.63 19.91
N GLY A 287 -11.95 12.72 19.90
CA GLY A 287 -12.74 13.18 18.75
C GLY A 287 -13.36 12.03 17.96
N HIS A 288 -13.94 12.37 16.81
CA HIS A 288 -14.54 11.42 15.89
C HIS A 288 -13.90 11.56 14.51
N GLU A 289 -13.79 10.44 13.79
CA GLU A 289 -13.31 10.43 12.41
C GLU A 289 -14.46 10.33 11.41
N GLY A 290 -14.19 10.76 10.17
CA GLY A 290 -15.08 10.52 9.05
C GLY A 290 -14.86 9.15 8.43
N ALA A 291 -15.70 8.80 7.45
CA ALA A 291 -15.49 7.58 6.68
C ALA A 291 -14.25 7.67 5.76
N PHE A 292 -13.63 6.51 5.54
CA PHE A 292 -12.43 6.32 4.74
C PHE A 292 -12.77 5.62 3.43
N THR A 293 -12.51 6.31 2.32
CA THR A 293 -12.86 5.83 0.97
C THR A 293 -12.11 4.54 0.62
N ILE A 294 -10.83 4.44 1.01
CA ILE A 294 -10.01 3.24 0.78
C ILE A 294 -10.62 1.99 1.41
N CYS A 295 -11.15 2.09 2.63
CA CYS A 295 -11.82 0.98 3.31
C CYS A 295 -13.05 0.49 2.54
N SER A 296 -13.78 1.41 1.91
CA SER A 296 -14.95 1.08 1.08
C SER A 296 -14.55 0.39 -0.22
N PHE A 297 -13.41 0.76 -0.82
CA PHE A 297 -12.87 0.06 -2.00
C PHE A 297 -12.30 -1.31 -1.64
N TRP A 298 -11.68 -1.48 -0.47
CA TRP A 298 -11.33 -2.81 0.04
C TRP A 298 -12.56 -3.70 0.21
N LEU A 299 -13.71 -3.14 0.62
CA LEU A 299 -14.95 -3.89 0.68
C LEU A 299 -15.43 -4.33 -0.72
N VAL A 300 -15.29 -3.48 -1.74
CA VAL A 300 -15.60 -3.85 -3.13
C VAL A 300 -14.76 -5.06 -3.54
N GLU A 301 -13.45 -5.01 -3.34
CA GLU A 301 -12.55 -6.11 -3.71
C GLU A 301 -12.84 -7.38 -2.91
N ALA A 302 -13.06 -7.27 -1.60
CA ALA A 302 -13.41 -8.42 -0.77
C ALA A 302 -14.74 -9.05 -1.18
N LEU A 303 -15.73 -8.26 -1.63
CA LEU A 303 -16.98 -8.78 -2.20
C LEU A 303 -16.75 -9.53 -3.51
N VAL A 304 -15.86 -9.05 -4.38
CA VAL A 304 -15.47 -9.78 -5.60
C VAL A 304 -14.85 -11.12 -5.24
N LEU A 305 -13.88 -11.15 -4.32
CA LEU A 305 -13.20 -12.38 -3.89
C LEU A 305 -14.14 -13.35 -3.15
N ALA A 306 -15.19 -12.84 -2.50
CA ALA A 306 -16.25 -13.65 -1.91
C ALA A 306 -17.29 -14.17 -2.93
N GLY A 307 -17.09 -13.93 -4.23
CA GLY A 307 -18.00 -14.34 -5.30
C GLY A 307 -19.28 -13.50 -5.39
N ARG A 308 -19.34 -12.33 -4.74
CA ARG A 308 -20.50 -11.44 -4.68
C ARG A 308 -20.38 -10.28 -5.66
N GLN A 309 -20.08 -10.60 -6.92
CA GLN A 309 -19.80 -9.66 -8.01
C GLN A 309 -20.84 -8.53 -8.13
N ARG A 310 -22.13 -8.88 -8.12
CA ARG A 310 -23.20 -7.88 -8.24
C ARG A 310 -23.18 -6.85 -7.10
N ASN A 311 -22.95 -7.30 -5.87
CA ASN A 311 -22.88 -6.40 -4.71
C ASN A 311 -21.65 -5.49 -4.82
N ALA A 312 -20.52 -6.02 -5.31
CA ALA A 312 -19.32 -5.26 -5.55
C ALA A 312 -19.53 -4.17 -6.62
N GLU A 313 -20.15 -4.50 -7.75
CA GLU A 313 -20.46 -3.56 -8.83
C GLU A 313 -21.42 -2.45 -8.37
N GLU A 314 -22.46 -2.82 -7.61
CA GLU A 314 -23.41 -1.85 -7.05
C GLU A 314 -22.73 -0.91 -6.05
N LEU A 315 -21.84 -1.43 -5.20
CA LEU A 315 -21.07 -0.61 -4.25
C LEU A 315 -20.07 0.28 -4.99
N PHE A 316 -19.26 -0.28 -5.90
CA PHE A 316 -18.32 0.47 -6.72
C PHE A 316 -19.00 1.62 -7.47
N GLY A 317 -20.13 1.34 -8.12
CA GLY A 317 -20.93 2.34 -8.83
C GLY A 317 -21.46 3.47 -7.95
N ARG A 318 -21.66 3.22 -6.64
CA ARG A 318 -21.94 4.28 -5.66
C ARG A 318 -20.67 5.05 -5.29
N LEU A 319 -19.59 4.33 -4.98
CA LEU A 319 -18.34 4.93 -4.53
C LEU A 319 -17.70 5.85 -5.57
N VAL A 320 -17.74 5.49 -6.85
CA VAL A 320 -17.21 6.35 -7.92
C VAL A 320 -18.00 7.65 -8.11
N ARG A 321 -19.25 7.72 -7.62
CA ARG A 321 -20.00 9.00 -7.59
C ARG A 321 -19.47 9.95 -6.53
N TYR A 322 -18.71 9.43 -5.56
CA TYR A 322 -17.96 10.24 -4.62
C TYR A 322 -16.58 10.64 -5.15
N ALA A 323 -16.14 10.13 -6.31
CA ALA A 323 -14.90 10.59 -6.93
C ALA A 323 -15.06 12.06 -7.35
N GLY A 324 -14.19 12.92 -6.81
CA GLY A 324 -14.32 14.37 -6.94
C GLY A 324 -15.38 15.00 -6.02
N ALA A 325 -16.15 14.22 -5.27
CA ALA A 325 -17.05 14.73 -4.24
C ALA A 325 -16.30 14.92 -2.91
N GLU A 326 -16.61 16.02 -2.23
CA GLU A 326 -16.07 16.36 -0.92
C GLU A 326 -16.56 15.38 0.16
N VAL A 327 -15.94 14.22 0.31
CA VAL A 327 -16.26 13.29 1.41
C VAL A 327 -15.53 13.74 2.69
N TYR A 328 -16.14 14.70 3.39
CA TYR A 328 -15.86 14.99 4.79
C TYR A 328 -17.18 15.15 5.54
N SER A 329 -17.38 14.37 6.60
CA SER A 329 -18.61 14.40 7.38
C SER A 329 -18.82 15.74 8.09
N ARG A 330 -20.06 16.20 7.92
CA ARG A 330 -20.82 17.33 8.47
C ARG A 330 -20.54 18.79 8.10
N ARG A 331 -19.33 19.38 8.01
CA ARG A 331 -19.18 20.81 7.53
C ARG A 331 -17.81 21.19 6.91
N GLY A 332 -17.39 20.52 5.83
CA GLY A 332 -16.08 20.70 5.14
C GLY A 332 -15.87 21.91 4.20
N LEU A 333 -14.74 21.90 3.47
CA LEU A 333 -13.95 22.95 2.79
C LEU A 333 -14.56 23.66 1.55
N SER A 334 -15.69 24.36 1.69
CA SER A 334 -16.35 25.13 0.61
C SER A 334 -15.54 26.21 -0.17
N ALA A 335 -14.22 26.32 -0.01
CA ALA A 335 -13.39 27.37 -0.63
C ALA A 335 -12.35 26.86 -1.65
N LEU A 336 -12.07 25.56 -1.73
CA LEU A 336 -11.09 25.01 -2.70
C LEU A 336 -11.74 24.63 -4.05
N LEU A 337 -13.05 24.37 -4.06
CA LEU A 337 -13.82 23.96 -5.24
C LEU A 337 -13.86 24.96 -6.40
N PRO A 338 -13.91 26.29 -6.21
CA PRO A 338 -13.85 27.22 -7.34
C PRO A 338 -12.55 27.09 -8.13
N THR A 339 -11.47 26.65 -7.48
CA THR A 339 -10.12 26.51 -8.06
C THR A 339 -9.95 25.24 -8.90
N LEU A 340 -10.65 24.15 -8.56
CA LEU A 340 -10.53 22.87 -9.29
C LEU A 340 -11.52 22.74 -10.46
N GLY A 341 -12.63 23.48 -10.43
CA GLY A 341 -13.56 23.59 -11.57
C GLY A 341 -12.94 24.21 -12.82
N GLY A 342 -11.73 24.77 -12.72
CA GLY A 342 -10.94 25.32 -13.83
C GLY A 342 -9.92 24.36 -14.46
N LEU A 343 -9.77 23.13 -13.94
CA LEU A 343 -8.83 22.15 -14.50
C LEU A 343 -9.30 21.70 -15.90
N ARG A 344 -8.53 22.02 -16.94
CA ARG A 344 -8.72 21.50 -18.30
C ARG A 344 -8.45 19.98 -18.33
N ASP A 345 -9.09 19.28 -19.27
CA ASP A 345 -8.88 17.84 -19.47
C ASP A 345 -7.38 17.55 -19.71
N LEU A 346 -6.75 16.84 -18.77
CA LEU A 346 -5.31 16.56 -18.78
C LEU A 346 -4.91 15.43 -19.74
N ARG A 347 -5.89 14.80 -20.39
CA ARG A 347 -5.68 13.60 -21.20
C ARG A 347 -5.33 13.97 -22.65
N GLY A 348 -4.17 13.52 -23.11
CA GLY A 348 -3.66 13.82 -24.46
C GLY A 348 -2.63 14.94 -24.49
N LEU A 349 -2.39 15.60 -23.35
CA LEU A 349 -1.28 16.53 -23.17
C LEU A 349 0.03 15.77 -23.04
N ASP A 350 1.09 16.36 -23.57
CA ASP A 350 2.45 15.87 -23.34
C ASP A 350 2.85 16.07 -21.86
N PRO A 351 3.91 15.39 -21.39
CA PRO A 351 4.31 15.46 -19.98
C PRO A 351 4.61 16.87 -19.46
N GLY A 352 5.16 17.76 -20.31
CA GLY A 352 5.48 19.13 -19.94
C GLY A 352 4.23 19.99 -19.81
N GLU A 353 3.31 19.87 -20.78
CA GLU A 353 2.02 20.54 -20.77
C GLU A 353 1.14 20.11 -19.58
N ARG A 354 1.18 18.83 -19.22
CA ARG A 354 0.45 18.30 -18.07
C ARG A 354 1.02 18.82 -16.75
N ALA A 355 2.34 18.88 -16.64
CA ALA A 355 3.02 19.42 -15.46
C ALA A 355 2.71 20.92 -15.27
N LEU A 356 2.73 21.70 -16.35
CA LEU A 356 2.34 23.12 -16.35
C LEU A 356 0.87 23.33 -15.97
N ALA A 357 -0.05 22.53 -16.53
CA ALA A 357 -1.47 22.62 -16.21
C ALA A 357 -1.77 22.31 -14.74
N LEU A 358 -1.10 21.30 -14.17
CA LEU A 358 -1.19 20.97 -12.76
C LEU A 358 -0.59 22.07 -11.88
N ALA A 359 0.63 22.54 -12.20
CA ALA A 359 1.30 23.60 -11.46
C ALA A 359 0.49 24.91 -11.44
N ALA A 360 -0.11 25.30 -12.56
CA ALA A 360 -0.95 26.50 -12.67
C ALA A 360 -2.26 26.38 -11.85
N ALA A 361 -2.86 25.19 -11.79
CA ALA A 361 -4.05 24.94 -10.99
C ALA A 361 -3.74 24.97 -9.47
N PHE A 362 -2.57 24.48 -9.07
CA PHE A 362 -2.11 24.56 -7.68
C PHE A 362 -1.66 25.97 -7.27
N ALA A 363 -1.22 26.80 -8.22
CA ALA A 363 -0.79 28.18 -7.98
C ALA A 363 -1.93 29.21 -7.95
N GLY A 364 -3.19 28.82 -8.18
CA GLY A 364 -4.36 29.70 -8.09
C GLY A 364 -4.89 30.27 -9.42
N GLY A 365 -4.51 29.67 -10.55
CA GLY A 365 -4.96 30.08 -11.90
C GLY A 365 -4.03 31.10 -12.55
N THR A 366 -3.90 31.01 -13.87
CA THR A 366 -3.18 32.00 -14.70
C THR A 366 -4.13 32.46 -15.80
N GLU A 367 -4.27 33.78 -15.95
CA GLU A 367 -4.98 34.37 -17.10
C GLU A 367 -4.12 34.24 -18.37
N PRO A 368 -4.71 34.18 -19.58
CA PRO A 368 -3.95 34.17 -20.83
C PRO A 368 -3.02 35.39 -20.93
N GLY A 369 -1.70 35.16 -20.86
CA GLY A 369 -0.67 36.19 -20.94
C GLY A 369 0.10 36.47 -19.64
N GLU A 370 -0.28 35.88 -18.51
CA GLU A 370 0.52 35.93 -17.28
C GLU A 370 1.65 34.89 -17.28
N THR A 371 2.82 35.28 -16.78
CA THR A 371 3.98 34.38 -16.61
C THR A 371 4.12 34.02 -15.13
N THR A 372 4.09 32.72 -14.83
CA THR A 372 4.47 32.20 -13.51
C THR A 372 5.98 32.05 -13.44
N ASN A 373 6.57 32.21 -12.26
CA ASN A 373 8.00 31.99 -12.03
C ASN A 373 8.38 30.49 -11.98
N LEU A 374 7.49 29.60 -12.46
CA LEU A 374 7.67 28.15 -12.44
C LEU A 374 8.11 27.70 -13.84
N ALA A 375 9.38 27.32 -13.97
CA ALA A 375 9.92 26.73 -15.20
C ALA A 375 9.87 25.21 -15.09
N VAL A 376 9.15 24.55 -16.00
CA VAL A 376 9.30 23.11 -16.21
C VAL A 376 10.56 22.93 -17.04
N VAL A 377 11.55 22.23 -16.48
CA VAL A 377 12.81 21.97 -17.15
C VAL A 377 12.96 20.48 -17.44
N ASP A 378 13.66 20.15 -18.52
CA ASP A 378 14.07 18.78 -18.82
C ASP A 378 15.13 18.27 -17.82
N SER A 379 15.54 17.02 -17.99
CA SER A 379 16.56 16.37 -17.16
C SER A 379 17.91 17.10 -17.17
N ASP A 380 18.16 17.98 -18.14
CA ASP A 380 19.38 18.77 -18.28
C ASP A 380 19.20 20.22 -17.80
N GLY A 381 18.03 20.58 -17.26
CA GLY A 381 17.73 21.91 -16.73
C GLY A 381 17.28 22.93 -17.78
N ASN A 382 16.95 22.50 -19.02
CA ASN A 382 16.46 23.40 -20.06
C ASN A 382 14.93 23.53 -20.02
N PRO A 383 14.35 24.72 -20.20
CA PRO A 383 12.90 24.91 -20.19
C PRO A 383 12.18 24.10 -21.29
N LEU A 384 11.17 23.33 -20.91
CA LEU A 384 10.28 22.60 -21.80
C LEU A 384 9.04 23.46 -22.15
N GLY A 385 8.97 23.95 -23.39
CA GLY A 385 7.76 24.54 -23.98
C GLY A 385 7.81 26.05 -24.22
N GLY A 386 7.87 26.44 -25.50
CA GLY A 386 7.40 27.74 -25.99
C GLY A 386 5.91 27.61 -26.36
N GLY A 387 5.08 28.54 -25.89
CA GLY A 387 3.62 28.38 -25.80
C GLY A 387 2.88 27.89 -27.05
N VAL A 388 1.88 27.00 -26.85
CA VAL A 388 0.94 26.51 -27.85
C VAL A 388 -0.47 26.30 -27.24
N GLU A 389 -1.52 26.62 -28.01
CA GLU A 389 -2.96 26.44 -27.69
C GLU A 389 -3.49 25.02 -27.98
N ILE A 390 -4.47 24.56 -27.18
CA ILE A 390 -4.96 23.16 -27.15
C ILE A 390 -6.32 23.02 -27.86
N ASN A 391 -6.48 22.04 -28.77
CA ASN A 391 -7.74 21.70 -29.44
C ASN A 391 -8.08 20.19 -29.37
N ALA A 392 -9.38 19.84 -29.28
CA ALA A 392 -9.88 18.54 -28.81
C ALA A 392 -10.49 17.63 -29.90
N ALA A 393 -10.04 16.37 -29.98
CA ALA A 393 -10.83 15.23 -30.47
C ALA A 393 -10.24 13.88 -29.98
N ARG A 394 -11.09 12.95 -29.52
CA ARG A 394 -10.74 11.64 -28.92
C ARG A 394 -11.45 10.48 -29.60
N THR A 395 -10.81 9.32 -29.63
CA THR A 395 -11.40 7.99 -29.90
C THR A 395 -11.07 7.01 -28.77
N GLN A 396 -12.02 6.12 -28.44
CA GLN A 396 -11.93 5.12 -27.35
C GLN A 396 -11.53 3.73 -27.87
N PRO A 397 -10.79 2.91 -27.10
CA PRO A 397 -10.58 1.49 -27.39
C PRO A 397 -11.48 0.53 -26.59
N LYS A 398 -11.67 -0.67 -27.15
CA LYS A 398 -12.48 -1.81 -26.65
C LYS A 398 -11.73 -2.69 -25.62
N PRO A 399 -12.43 -3.46 -24.77
CA PRO A 399 -11.83 -4.27 -23.71
C PRO A 399 -11.29 -5.62 -24.23
N ALA A 400 -10.16 -6.06 -23.68
CA ALA A 400 -9.53 -7.34 -24.01
C ALA A 400 -9.94 -8.47 -23.03
N ALA A 401 -10.15 -9.66 -23.59
CA ALA A 401 -10.29 -10.93 -22.86
C ALA A 401 -8.91 -11.46 -22.45
N ASP A 402 -8.89 -12.28 -21.40
CA ASP A 402 -7.73 -12.78 -20.65
C ASP A 402 -7.01 -11.75 -19.79
N ALA A 403 -7.64 -11.49 -18.65
CA ALA A 403 -7.17 -10.52 -17.72
C ALA A 403 -6.00 -11.02 -16.86
N TRP A 404 -4.94 -10.23 -16.80
CA TRP A 404 -3.71 -10.55 -16.08
C TRP A 404 -3.92 -10.68 -14.55
N TRP A 405 -4.98 -10.10 -13.95
CA TRP A 405 -5.29 -10.28 -12.52
C TRP A 405 -5.50 -11.75 -12.14
N SER A 406 -5.98 -12.60 -13.06
CA SER A 406 -6.06 -14.05 -12.82
C SER A 406 -4.69 -14.72 -12.61
N LYS A 407 -3.58 -14.13 -13.09
CA LYS A 407 -2.22 -14.61 -12.83
C LYS A 407 -1.68 -14.17 -11.47
N LEU A 408 -2.08 -12.98 -11.00
CA LEU A 408 -1.77 -12.45 -9.67
C LEU A 408 -2.49 -13.25 -8.57
N TRP A 409 -3.77 -13.58 -8.77
CA TRP A 409 -4.55 -14.38 -7.81
C TRP A 409 -4.26 -15.88 -7.87
N GLY A 410 -3.65 -16.39 -8.95
CA GLY A 410 -3.23 -17.79 -9.07
C GLY A 410 -2.18 -18.21 -8.03
N SER A 411 -1.40 -17.28 -7.47
CA SER A 411 -0.46 -17.57 -6.37
C SER A 411 -1.13 -17.69 -5.00
N VAL A 412 -2.27 -17.01 -4.80
CA VAL A 412 -3.10 -17.13 -3.59
C VAL A 412 -3.76 -18.50 -3.52
N GLU A 413 -4.22 -19.01 -4.66
CA GLU A 413 -4.84 -20.34 -4.78
C GLU A 413 -3.90 -21.50 -4.39
N ALA A 414 -2.59 -21.25 -4.29
CA ALA A 414 -1.60 -22.22 -3.83
C ALA A 414 -1.41 -22.25 -2.31
N ALA A 415 -1.86 -21.22 -1.56
CA ALA A 415 -1.76 -21.18 -0.10
C ALA A 415 -2.82 -22.07 0.60
N ASP A 416 -3.97 -22.30 -0.06
CA ASP A 416 -5.06 -23.13 0.47
C ASP A 416 -5.01 -24.60 0.00
N LYS A 417 -3.99 -24.99 -0.78
CA LYS A 417 -3.81 -26.37 -1.24
C LYS A 417 -2.96 -27.14 -0.22
N PRO A 418 -3.45 -28.24 0.39
CA PRO A 418 -2.59 -29.10 1.19
C PRO A 418 -1.43 -29.60 0.32
N ALA A 419 -0.22 -29.65 0.88
CA ALA A 419 0.96 -30.12 0.17
C ALA A 419 0.65 -31.44 -0.57
N PRO A 420 1.01 -31.59 -1.87
CA PRO A 420 0.67 -32.78 -2.62
C PRO A 420 1.27 -34.01 -1.95
N LYS A 421 0.42 -34.90 -1.45
CA LYS A 421 0.84 -36.24 -1.01
C LYS A 421 1.31 -37.00 -2.25
N ASN A 422 2.59 -37.34 -2.26
CA ASN A 422 3.31 -38.10 -3.29
C ASN A 422 3.60 -37.34 -4.59
N GLN A 423 4.73 -36.62 -4.61
CA GLN A 423 5.61 -36.70 -5.77
C GLN A 423 6.73 -37.66 -5.45
N LYS A 424 6.87 -38.73 -6.26
CA LYS A 424 8.05 -39.57 -6.23
C LYS A 424 9.26 -38.68 -6.46
N VAL A 425 10.15 -38.61 -5.48
CA VAL A 425 11.50 -38.06 -5.64
C VAL A 425 12.10 -38.74 -6.88
N PRO A 426 12.59 -37.99 -7.89
CA PRO A 426 13.33 -38.59 -8.98
C PRO A 426 14.54 -39.30 -8.37
N GLN A 427 14.64 -40.62 -8.55
CA GLN A 427 15.88 -41.33 -8.22
C GLN A 427 16.99 -40.70 -9.05
N ALA A 428 17.97 -40.12 -8.37
CA ALA A 428 19.21 -39.71 -9.02
C ALA A 428 19.80 -40.93 -9.76
N PRO A 429 20.32 -40.76 -10.99
CA PRO A 429 20.98 -41.86 -11.67
C PRO A 429 22.14 -42.37 -10.81
N PRO A 430 22.39 -43.70 -10.76
CA PRO A 430 23.46 -44.25 -9.96
C PRO A 430 24.80 -43.65 -10.39
N ILE A 431 25.51 -43.08 -9.41
CA ILE A 431 26.87 -42.61 -9.58
C ILE A 431 27.75 -43.84 -9.84
N THR A 432 28.19 -44.02 -11.07
CA THR A 432 29.28 -44.94 -11.41
C THR A 432 30.59 -44.32 -10.92
N VAL A 433 31.17 -44.92 -9.89
CA VAL A 433 32.55 -44.66 -9.47
C VAL A 433 33.46 -45.36 -10.48
N ASP A 434 34.16 -44.56 -11.30
CA ASP A 434 35.21 -45.07 -12.19
C ASP A 434 36.42 -45.44 -11.32
N SER A 435 36.58 -46.74 -11.07
CA SER A 435 37.75 -47.31 -10.40
C SER A 435 38.86 -47.55 -11.43
N SER A 436 39.48 -46.47 -11.89
CA SER A 436 40.73 -46.52 -12.64
C SER A 436 41.87 -46.00 -11.74
N PRO A 437 42.91 -46.81 -11.45
CA PRO A 437 43.95 -46.45 -10.49
C PRO A 437 44.87 -45.34 -11.04
N SER A 438 45.01 -44.26 -10.26
CA SER A 438 46.00 -43.20 -10.45
C SER A 438 47.41 -43.79 -10.43
N GLU A 439 48.12 -43.68 -11.56
CA GLU A 439 49.55 -43.95 -11.66
C GLU A 439 50.37 -43.00 -10.77
N ALA A 440 51.42 -43.56 -10.19
CA ALA A 440 52.30 -42.94 -9.23
C ALA A 440 53.23 -41.91 -9.91
N ALA A 441 53.30 -40.70 -9.35
CA ALA A 441 54.38 -39.76 -9.60
C ALA A 441 55.67 -40.28 -8.95
N THR A 442 56.71 -40.50 -9.76
CA THR A 442 58.08 -40.81 -9.31
C THR A 442 58.91 -39.53 -9.37
N PRO A 443 59.78 -39.23 -8.39
CA PRO A 443 60.48 -37.95 -8.31
C PRO A 443 61.76 -37.92 -9.16
N ARG A 444 62.02 -36.78 -9.82
CA ARG A 444 63.35 -36.26 -10.15
C ARG A 444 63.36 -34.74 -10.15
#